data_AF-A0A2P0B0X5-F1
#
_entry.id   AF-A0A2P0B0X5-F1
#
_cell.length_a   1.000
_cell.length_b   1.000
_cell.length_c   1.000
_cell.angle_alpha   90.00
_cell.angle_beta   90.00
_cell.angle_gamma   90.00
#
_symmetry.space_group_name_H-M   'P 1'
#
loop_
_entity.id
_entity.type
_entity.pdbx_description
1 polymer ?
#
loop_
_entity_poly.entity_id
_entity_poly.type
_entity_poly.pdbx_seq_one_letter_code
_entity_poly.pdbx_strand_id
1 'polypeptide(L)'
;MPRRALVQYRPWLALSLLAAIALPLLEQTALGGVWLMAIKTSAVGFLALYAAQRTKGLRAGLFVLALALSALGDLAIELSFIAGGVAFFASHVVAILFYRRYLRPEPSVARTWVTTLLFLGVPLVAWWLSGDILIGLYGLALGGMAMAACLSLFPQSRVGLGALLFVVSDWLIFSRLGPYDLAPLPDLLVWPTYYVGQFLIATGVVQTLRRFRR
;
A
#
# COMPACT_ATOMS: atom_id res chain seq x y z
N MET A 1 16.66 10.51 -29.79
CA MET A 1 15.42 11.09 -29.20
C MET A 1 15.06 10.50 -27.82
N PRO A 2 15.84 10.71 -26.75
CA PRO A 2 15.58 10.10 -25.43
C PRO A 2 14.65 10.93 -24.52
N ARG A 3 14.58 12.26 -24.73
CA ARG A 3 13.81 13.19 -23.88
C ARG A 3 12.29 12.95 -23.93
N ARG A 4 11.73 12.49 -25.06
CA ARG A 4 10.27 12.25 -25.20
C ARG A 4 9.75 11.09 -24.35
N ALA A 5 10.57 10.06 -24.10
CA ALA A 5 10.18 8.89 -23.30
C ALA A 5 10.15 9.16 -21.78
N LEU A 6 10.86 10.19 -21.30
CA LEU A 6 10.87 10.61 -19.90
C LEU A 6 9.64 11.45 -19.56
N VAL A 7 9.14 12.25 -20.50
CA VAL A 7 7.99 13.16 -20.32
C VAL A 7 6.65 12.42 -20.36
N GLN A 8 6.51 11.36 -21.16
CA GLN A 8 5.18 10.78 -21.44
C GLN A 8 4.54 9.96 -20.30
N TYR A 9 5.29 9.54 -19.29
CA TYR A 9 4.77 8.62 -18.27
C TYR A 9 5.32 8.87 -16.85
N ARG A 10 5.99 10.01 -16.64
CA ARG A 10 6.26 10.57 -15.31
C ARG A 10 5.15 11.48 -14.75
N PRO A 11 4.13 11.97 -15.51
CA PRO A 11 3.19 12.92 -14.94
C PRO A 11 2.35 12.26 -13.85
N TRP A 12 1.98 10.98 -14.00
CA TRP A 12 1.22 10.25 -12.97
C TRP A 12 1.97 10.10 -11.64
N LEU A 13 3.29 9.81 -11.67
CA LEU A 13 4.08 9.79 -10.43
C LEU A 13 4.20 11.17 -9.80
N ALA A 14 4.35 12.22 -10.63
CA ALA A 14 4.41 13.60 -10.15
C ALA A 14 3.06 14.02 -9.54
N LEU A 15 1.93 13.73 -10.21
CA LEU A 15 0.59 14.01 -9.72
C LEU A 15 0.27 13.24 -8.43
N SER A 16 0.67 11.96 -8.36
CA SER A 16 0.61 11.15 -7.13
C SER A 16 1.35 11.83 -5.97
N LEU A 17 2.60 12.25 -6.21
CA LEU A 17 3.42 12.94 -5.20
C LEU A 17 2.84 14.29 -4.81
N LEU A 18 2.37 15.07 -5.78
CA LEU A 18 1.73 16.35 -5.55
C LEU A 18 0.48 16.19 -4.69
N ALA A 19 -0.40 15.23 -5.01
CA ALA A 19 -1.58 14.95 -4.20
C ALA A 19 -1.21 14.56 -2.76
N ALA A 20 -0.20 13.70 -2.60
CA ALA A 20 0.22 13.25 -1.29
C ALA A 20 0.87 14.33 -0.41
N ILE A 21 1.63 15.24 -1.02
CA ILE A 21 2.23 16.38 -0.33
C ILE A 21 1.16 17.45 -0.05
N ALA A 22 0.23 17.65 -0.98
CA ALA A 22 -0.82 18.65 -0.85
C ALA A 22 -1.81 18.31 0.28
N LEU A 23 -2.15 17.04 0.48
CA LEU A 23 -3.16 16.63 1.46
C LEU A 23 -2.95 17.24 2.87
N PRO A 24 -1.83 17.00 3.59
CA PRO A 24 -1.64 17.54 4.93
C PRO A 24 -1.52 19.08 4.97
N LEU A 25 -1.18 19.72 3.85
CA LEU A 25 -1.12 21.18 3.74
C LEU A 25 -2.52 21.79 3.55
N LEU A 26 -3.42 21.06 2.89
CA LEU A 26 -4.76 21.51 2.55
C LEU A 26 -5.79 21.12 3.62
N GLU A 27 -5.52 20.09 4.42
CA GLU A 27 -6.35 19.71 5.58
C GLU A 27 -6.51 20.85 6.61
N GLN A 28 -5.55 21.77 6.67
CA GLN A 28 -5.60 22.93 7.59
C GLN A 28 -6.35 24.14 7.00
N THR A 29 -6.94 24.01 5.81
CA THR A 29 -7.62 25.11 5.10
C THR A 29 -9.14 24.96 5.15
N ALA A 30 -9.87 25.95 4.63
CA ALA A 30 -11.34 25.89 4.51
C ALA A 30 -11.85 24.94 3.41
N LEU A 31 -10.99 24.11 2.81
CA LEU A 31 -11.39 23.13 1.81
C LEU A 31 -12.35 22.11 2.42
N GLY A 32 -13.51 21.94 1.79
CA GLY A 32 -14.51 20.97 2.23
C GLY A 32 -14.04 19.52 2.09
N GLY A 33 -14.58 18.63 2.92
CA GLY A 33 -14.16 17.23 3.02
C GLY A 33 -14.19 16.44 1.70
N VAL A 34 -15.11 16.74 0.78
CA VAL A 34 -15.16 16.09 -0.54
C VAL A 34 -13.90 16.33 -1.37
N TRP A 35 -13.33 17.53 -1.30
CA TRP A 35 -12.09 17.85 -2.02
C TRP A 35 -10.88 17.15 -1.39
N LEU A 36 -10.82 17.09 -0.06
CA LEU A 36 -9.77 16.35 0.65
C LEU A 36 -9.83 14.85 0.34
N MET A 37 -11.04 14.27 0.34
CA MET A 37 -11.29 12.89 -0.10
C MET A 37 -10.78 12.65 -1.52
N ALA A 38 -11.09 13.54 -2.46
CA ALA A 38 -10.64 13.43 -3.84
C ALA A 38 -9.10 13.50 -3.95
N ILE A 39 -8.46 14.41 -3.21
CA ILE A 39 -7.00 14.55 -3.19
C ILE A 39 -6.36 13.28 -2.60
N LYS A 40 -6.83 12.81 -1.45
CA LYS A 40 -6.35 11.58 -0.79
C LYS A 40 -6.43 10.38 -1.74
N THR A 41 -7.61 10.18 -2.33
CA THR A 41 -7.89 9.11 -3.31
C THR A 41 -6.98 9.22 -4.54
N SER A 42 -6.75 10.44 -5.04
CA SER A 42 -5.95 10.66 -6.23
C SER A 42 -4.49 10.27 -6.05
N ALA A 43 -3.95 10.35 -4.83
CA ALA A 43 -2.56 9.98 -4.55
C ALA A 43 -2.27 8.55 -5.01
N VAL A 44 -3.05 7.56 -4.55
CA VAL A 44 -2.88 6.17 -4.97
C VAL A 44 -3.55 5.89 -6.32
N GLY A 45 -4.62 6.59 -6.67
CA GLY A 45 -5.26 6.48 -7.98
C GLY A 45 -4.30 6.79 -9.14
N PHE A 46 -3.45 7.80 -8.99
CA PHE A 46 -2.41 8.11 -9.96
C PHE A 46 -1.29 7.07 -9.99
N LEU A 47 -0.97 6.38 -8.88
CA LEU A 47 -0.08 5.21 -8.88
C LEU A 47 -0.68 4.05 -9.68
N ALA A 48 -1.98 3.81 -9.57
CA ALA A 48 -2.68 2.79 -10.35
C ALA A 48 -2.59 3.09 -11.85
N LEU A 49 -2.86 4.35 -12.26
CA LEU A 49 -2.72 4.79 -13.66
C LEU A 49 -1.28 4.69 -14.15
N TYR A 50 -0.31 5.09 -13.33
CA TYR A 50 1.11 4.92 -13.62
C TYR A 50 1.45 3.45 -13.89
N ALA A 51 1.00 2.54 -13.02
CA ALA A 51 1.24 1.11 -13.19
C ALA A 51 0.58 0.58 -14.47
N ALA A 52 -0.69 0.93 -14.72
CA ALA A 52 -1.45 0.48 -15.88
C ALA A 52 -0.81 0.88 -17.22
N GLN A 53 -0.26 2.09 -17.31
CA GLN A 53 0.37 2.56 -18.54
C GLN A 53 1.77 1.97 -18.76
N ARG A 54 2.47 1.63 -17.67
CA ARG A 54 3.87 1.18 -17.71
C ARG A 54 4.03 -0.33 -17.78
N THR A 55 2.99 -1.08 -17.44
CA THR A 55 2.97 -2.54 -17.42
C THR A 55 1.82 -3.01 -18.32
N LYS A 56 2.07 -3.95 -19.25
CA LYS A 56 1.02 -4.46 -20.16
C LYS A 56 0.68 -5.91 -19.82
N GLY A 57 -0.51 -6.38 -20.20
CA GLY A 57 -0.91 -7.78 -20.12
C GLY A 57 -1.57 -8.19 -18.80
N LEU A 58 -2.25 -9.34 -18.82
CA LEU A 58 -3.10 -9.86 -17.72
C LEU A 58 -2.38 -9.98 -16.37
N ARG A 59 -1.07 -10.23 -16.37
CA ARG A 59 -0.28 -10.36 -15.13
C ARG A 59 -0.09 -9.03 -14.40
N ALA A 60 -0.07 -7.92 -15.14
CA ALA A 60 -0.03 -6.58 -14.57
C ALA A 60 -1.41 -6.11 -14.05
N GLY A 61 -2.50 -6.68 -14.59
CA GLY A 61 -3.86 -6.30 -14.24
C GLY A 61 -4.18 -6.48 -12.75
N LEU A 62 -3.70 -7.56 -12.11
CA LEU A 62 -3.88 -7.74 -10.66
C LEU A 62 -3.20 -6.65 -9.84
N PHE A 63 -2.00 -6.22 -10.24
CA PHE A 63 -1.30 -5.18 -9.50
C PHE A 63 -1.99 -3.83 -9.62
N VAL A 64 -2.46 -3.49 -10.82
CA VAL A 64 -3.26 -2.27 -11.05
C VAL A 64 -4.57 -2.33 -10.25
N LEU A 65 -5.23 -3.49 -10.22
CA LEU A 65 -6.45 -3.70 -9.45
C LEU A 65 -6.21 -3.53 -7.95
N ALA A 66 -5.10 -4.06 -7.41
CA ALA A 66 -4.75 -3.85 -6.00
C ALA A 66 -4.59 -2.35 -5.69
N LEU A 67 -3.84 -1.60 -6.51
CA LEU A 67 -3.70 -0.15 -6.32
C LEU A 67 -5.04 0.59 -6.46
N ALA A 68 -5.90 0.20 -7.40
CA ALA A 68 -7.23 0.79 -7.56
C ALA A 68 -8.14 0.51 -6.36
N LEU A 69 -8.09 -0.69 -5.78
CA LEU A 69 -8.81 -1.04 -4.56
C LEU A 69 -8.27 -0.29 -3.34
N SER A 70 -6.95 -0.05 -3.27
CA SER A 70 -6.37 0.81 -2.23
C SER A 70 -6.84 2.26 -2.36
N ALA A 71 -6.87 2.82 -3.58
CA ALA A 71 -7.43 4.15 -3.80
C ALA A 71 -8.93 4.21 -3.44
N LEU A 72 -9.70 3.15 -3.73
CA LEU A 72 -11.07 3.04 -3.26
C LEU A 72 -11.15 2.97 -1.73
N GLY A 73 -10.22 2.29 -1.07
CA GLY A 73 -10.08 2.28 0.39
C GLY A 73 -9.83 3.67 0.95
N ASP A 74 -8.95 4.46 0.32
CA ASP A 74 -8.67 5.85 0.69
C ASP A 74 -9.92 6.74 0.64
N LEU A 75 -10.79 6.53 -0.35
CA LEU A 75 -12.08 7.22 -0.44
C LEU A 75 -13.07 6.70 0.61
N ALA A 76 -13.22 5.38 0.70
CA ALA A 76 -14.26 4.74 1.47
C ALA A 76 -14.04 4.88 2.98
N ILE A 77 -12.79 4.92 3.44
CA ILE A 77 -12.46 5.05 4.87
C ILE A 77 -12.93 6.39 5.45
N GLU A 78 -12.98 7.44 4.62
CA GLU A 78 -13.48 8.78 5.00
C GLU A 78 -15.01 8.81 5.17
N LEU A 79 -15.72 7.84 4.55
CA LEU A 79 -17.17 7.71 4.65
C LEU A 79 -17.58 6.69 5.73
N SER A 80 -16.82 5.60 5.85
CA SER A 80 -17.03 4.54 6.81
C SER A 80 -15.75 3.74 6.99
N PHE A 81 -15.30 3.64 8.25
CA PHE A 81 -14.13 2.85 8.60
C PHE A 81 -14.22 1.40 8.08
N ILE A 82 -15.39 0.77 8.23
CA ILE A 82 -15.63 -0.60 7.77
C ILE A 82 -15.57 -0.69 6.24
N ALA A 83 -16.19 0.25 5.52
CA ALA A 83 -16.17 0.24 4.05
C ALA A 83 -14.74 0.41 3.51
N GLY A 84 -13.96 1.32 4.11
CA GLY A 84 -12.53 1.49 3.84
C GLY A 84 -11.75 0.20 4.11
N GLY A 85 -11.93 -0.38 5.30
CA GLY A 85 -11.30 -1.64 5.70
C GLY A 85 -11.60 -2.80 4.74
N VAL A 86 -12.83 -2.94 4.25
CA VAL A 86 -13.19 -3.97 3.26
C VAL A 86 -12.49 -3.75 1.92
N ALA A 87 -12.43 -2.51 1.42
CA ALA A 87 -11.74 -2.18 0.18
C ALA A 87 -10.22 -2.42 0.30
N PHE A 88 -9.60 -2.02 1.42
CA PHE A 88 -8.21 -2.34 1.71
C PHE A 88 -7.98 -3.84 1.83
N PHE A 89 -8.82 -4.58 2.54
CA PHE A 89 -8.73 -6.04 2.64
C PHE A 89 -8.75 -6.69 1.26
N ALA A 90 -9.67 -6.29 0.38
CA ALA A 90 -9.71 -6.76 -0.99
C ALA A 90 -8.42 -6.44 -1.75
N SER A 91 -7.86 -5.23 -1.57
CA SER A 91 -6.54 -4.87 -2.12
C SER A 91 -5.43 -5.82 -1.64
N HIS A 92 -5.38 -6.12 -0.34
CA HIS A 92 -4.41 -7.06 0.24
C HIS A 92 -4.50 -8.44 -0.38
N VAL A 93 -5.72 -8.98 -0.51
CA VAL A 93 -5.96 -10.30 -1.13
C VAL A 93 -5.49 -10.29 -2.59
N VAL A 94 -5.86 -9.27 -3.37
CA VAL A 94 -5.42 -9.15 -4.78
C VAL A 94 -3.89 -9.02 -4.87
N ALA A 95 -3.26 -8.27 -3.96
CA ALA A 95 -1.81 -8.13 -3.89
C ALA A 95 -1.13 -9.46 -3.55
N ILE A 96 -1.67 -10.27 -2.64
CA ILE A 96 -1.18 -11.64 -2.36
C ILE A 96 -1.23 -12.48 -3.65
N LEU A 97 -2.38 -12.50 -4.34
CA LEU A 97 -2.55 -13.24 -5.60
C LEU A 97 -1.56 -12.76 -6.67
N PHE A 98 -1.26 -11.47 -6.71
CA PHE A 98 -0.25 -10.90 -7.58
C PHE A 98 1.17 -11.40 -7.22
N TYR A 99 1.62 -11.22 -5.97
CA TYR A 99 2.97 -11.57 -5.55
C TYR A 99 3.28 -13.06 -5.64
N ARG A 100 2.27 -13.92 -5.41
CA ARG A 100 2.40 -15.39 -5.57
C ARG A 100 2.80 -15.81 -6.98
N ARG A 101 2.53 -14.99 -8.00
CA ARG A 101 2.94 -15.27 -9.39
C ARG A 101 4.42 -14.98 -9.65
N TYR A 102 5.11 -14.38 -8.69
CA TYR A 102 6.49 -13.91 -8.80
C TYR A 102 7.33 -14.34 -7.59
N LEU A 103 7.11 -15.54 -7.04
CA LEU A 103 7.88 -16.02 -5.89
C LEU A 103 9.34 -16.30 -6.25
N ARG A 104 10.25 -16.10 -5.29
CA ARG A 104 11.65 -16.51 -5.43
C ARG A 104 11.74 -18.04 -5.37
N PRO A 105 12.49 -18.70 -6.28
CA PRO A 105 12.55 -20.17 -6.34
C PRO A 105 13.05 -20.83 -5.06
N GLU A 106 13.96 -20.20 -4.31
CA GLU A 106 14.55 -20.78 -3.10
C GLU A 106 14.88 -19.64 -2.12
N PRO A 107 13.92 -19.22 -1.26
CA PRO A 107 14.20 -18.21 -0.24
C PRO A 107 15.18 -18.79 0.79
N SER A 108 16.13 -17.97 1.26
CA SER A 108 17.02 -18.39 2.35
C SER A 108 16.23 -18.71 3.61
N VAL A 109 16.71 -19.66 4.42
CA VAL A 109 16.07 -20.08 5.67
C VAL A 109 15.75 -18.89 6.59
N ALA A 110 16.69 -17.95 6.72
CA ALA A 110 16.48 -16.73 7.49
C ALA A 110 15.33 -15.87 6.95
N ARG A 111 15.21 -15.72 5.62
CA ARG A 111 14.11 -14.98 5.00
C ARG A 111 12.78 -15.67 5.29
N THR A 112 12.71 -16.99 5.12
CA THR A 112 11.50 -17.76 5.42
C THR A 112 11.03 -17.50 6.84
N TRP A 113 11.92 -17.66 7.84
CA TRP A 113 11.58 -17.40 9.24
C TRP A 113 11.12 -15.97 9.50
N VAL A 114 11.85 -14.96 9.01
CA VAL A 114 11.47 -13.55 9.18
C VAL A 114 10.08 -13.28 8.60
N THR A 115 9.79 -13.81 7.41
CA THR A 115 8.49 -13.58 6.77
C THR A 115 7.34 -14.37 7.42
N THR A 116 7.62 -15.54 8.01
CA THR A 116 6.65 -16.29 8.81
C THR A 116 6.35 -15.56 10.12
N LEU A 117 7.37 -15.04 10.81
CA LEU A 117 7.18 -14.22 12.00
C LEU A 117 6.39 -12.95 11.68
N LEU A 118 6.64 -12.33 10.52
CA LEU A 118 5.84 -11.20 10.05
C LEU A 118 4.37 -11.60 9.81
N PHE A 119 4.13 -12.72 9.13
CA PHE A 119 2.77 -13.21 8.86
C PHE A 119 1.96 -13.46 10.14
N LEU A 120 2.60 -14.00 11.17
CA LEU A 120 1.96 -14.28 12.46
C LEU A 120 1.90 -13.03 13.36
N GLY A 121 2.94 -12.20 13.36
CA GLY A 121 3.03 -11.03 14.21
C GLY A 121 2.06 -9.91 13.82
N VAL A 122 1.84 -9.69 12.51
CA VAL A 122 0.92 -8.65 12.02
C VAL A 122 -0.51 -8.77 12.56
N PRO A 123 -1.21 -9.91 12.41
CA PRO A 123 -2.57 -10.06 12.95
C PRO A 123 -2.59 -10.01 14.48
N LEU A 124 -1.57 -10.55 15.17
CA LEU A 124 -1.50 -10.52 16.63
C LEU A 124 -1.37 -9.10 17.17
N VAL A 125 -0.48 -8.30 16.56
CA VAL A 125 -0.30 -6.89 16.93
C VAL A 125 -1.54 -6.07 16.54
N ALA A 126 -2.14 -6.34 15.38
CA ALA A 126 -3.37 -5.65 14.96
C ALA A 126 -4.52 -5.90 15.95
N TRP A 127 -4.72 -7.15 16.37
CA TRP A 127 -5.68 -7.50 17.43
C TRP A 127 -5.33 -6.84 18.76
N TRP A 128 -4.07 -6.89 19.18
CA TRP A 128 -3.64 -6.32 20.46
C TRP A 128 -3.80 -4.80 20.53
N LEU A 129 -3.47 -4.10 19.44
CA LEU A 129 -3.61 -2.63 19.37
C LEU A 129 -5.06 -2.17 19.30
N SER A 130 -5.92 -2.91 18.59
CA SER A 130 -7.33 -2.54 18.42
C SER A 130 -8.27 -3.07 19.50
N GLY A 131 -7.91 -4.16 20.17
CA GLY A 131 -8.83 -4.92 21.02
C GLY A 131 -9.94 -5.66 20.25
N ASP A 132 -9.91 -5.67 18.91
CA ASP A 132 -10.96 -6.22 18.06
C ASP A 132 -10.45 -7.43 17.25
N ILE A 133 -11.14 -8.57 17.40
CA ILE A 133 -10.83 -9.81 16.68
C ILE A 133 -11.01 -9.66 15.16
N LEU A 134 -11.96 -8.83 14.70
CA LEU A 134 -12.17 -8.59 13.27
C LEU A 134 -10.99 -7.86 12.64
N ILE A 135 -10.37 -6.93 13.36
CA ILE A 135 -9.13 -6.26 12.93
C ILE A 135 -7.94 -7.23 12.96
N GLY A 136 -7.90 -8.13 13.95
CA GLY A 136 -6.95 -9.25 13.94
C GLY A 136 -7.08 -10.13 12.70
N LEU A 137 -8.31 -10.49 12.31
CA LEU A 137 -8.60 -11.28 11.10
C LEU A 137 -8.25 -10.52 9.81
N TYR A 138 -8.56 -9.21 9.74
CA TYR A 138 -8.08 -8.34 8.67
C TYR A 138 -6.54 -8.39 8.59
N GLY A 139 -5.88 -8.38 9.74
CA GLY A 139 -4.42 -8.47 9.88
C GLY A 139 -3.79 -9.72 9.25
N LEU A 140 -4.56 -10.81 9.04
CA LEU A 140 -4.08 -11.99 8.31
C LEU A 140 -3.83 -11.67 6.82
N ALA A 141 -4.72 -10.90 6.19
CA ALA A 141 -4.54 -10.46 4.81
C ALA A 141 -3.39 -9.45 4.70
N LEU A 142 -3.30 -8.51 5.64
CA LEU A 142 -2.21 -7.54 5.72
C LEU A 142 -0.84 -8.22 5.89
N GLY A 143 -0.71 -9.10 6.89
CA GLY A 143 0.50 -9.88 7.14
C GLY A 143 0.84 -10.83 5.98
N GLY A 144 -0.18 -11.44 5.37
CA GLY A 144 -0.03 -12.29 4.19
C GLY A 144 0.48 -11.53 2.98
N MET A 145 0.00 -10.30 2.76
CA MET A 145 0.46 -9.40 1.71
C MET A 145 1.93 -9.02 1.93
N ALA A 146 2.30 -8.63 3.16
CA ALA A 146 3.68 -8.26 3.49
C ALA A 146 4.65 -9.45 3.38
N MET A 147 4.24 -10.63 3.83
CA MET A 147 4.97 -11.88 3.63
C MET A 147 5.17 -12.17 2.13
N ALA A 148 4.09 -12.15 1.35
CA ALA A 148 4.14 -12.43 -0.09
C ALA A 148 5.02 -11.41 -0.84
N ALA A 149 4.96 -10.13 -0.47
CA ALA A 149 5.82 -9.09 -0.99
C ALA A 149 7.31 -9.39 -0.72
N CYS A 150 7.65 -9.77 0.53
CA CYS A 150 9.02 -10.09 0.92
C CYS A 150 9.55 -11.41 0.30
N LEU A 151 8.69 -12.37 0.02
CA LEU A 151 9.05 -13.63 -0.65
C LEU A 151 9.06 -13.52 -2.18
N SER A 152 8.55 -12.43 -2.74
CA SER A 152 8.54 -12.19 -4.17
C SER A 152 9.91 -11.82 -4.74
N LEU A 153 10.07 -11.96 -6.06
CA LEU A 153 11.23 -11.56 -6.86
C LEU A 153 11.44 -10.04 -6.89
N PHE A 154 10.47 -9.25 -6.41
CA PHE A 154 10.56 -7.80 -6.38
C PHE A 154 11.61 -7.29 -5.37
N PRO A 155 12.21 -6.11 -5.60
CA PRO A 155 13.32 -5.61 -4.77
C PRO A 155 12.88 -5.34 -3.33
N GLN A 156 13.60 -5.93 -2.37
CA GLN A 156 13.29 -5.80 -0.94
C GLN A 156 13.39 -4.34 -0.45
N SER A 157 14.37 -3.59 -0.96
CA SER A 157 14.59 -2.18 -0.60
C SER A 157 13.45 -1.25 -0.99
N ARG A 158 12.49 -1.72 -1.80
CA ARG A 158 11.31 -0.95 -2.20
C ARG A 158 10.02 -1.67 -1.89
N VAL A 159 9.81 -2.84 -2.47
CA VAL A 159 8.52 -3.55 -2.33
C VAL A 159 8.39 -4.17 -0.93
N GLY A 160 9.46 -4.78 -0.41
CA GLY A 160 9.48 -5.28 0.97
C GLY A 160 9.36 -4.15 1.99
N LEU A 161 10.21 -3.12 1.88
CA LEU A 161 10.15 -1.93 2.75
C LEU A 161 8.78 -1.24 2.68
N GLY A 162 8.22 -1.09 1.48
CA GLY A 162 6.93 -0.44 1.29
C GLY A 162 5.78 -1.24 1.92
N ALA A 163 5.82 -2.57 1.85
CA ALA A 163 4.84 -3.40 2.53
C ALA A 163 4.96 -3.31 4.06
N LEU A 164 6.18 -3.21 4.60
CA LEU A 164 6.39 -2.97 6.04
C LEU A 164 5.88 -1.59 6.48
N LEU A 165 6.12 -0.55 5.68
CA LEU A 165 5.56 0.79 5.96
C LEU A 165 4.03 0.80 5.92
N PHE A 166 3.43 0.03 5.02
CA PHE A 166 1.98 -0.16 5.00
C PHE A 166 1.49 -0.80 6.32
N VAL A 167 2.12 -1.91 6.73
CA VAL A 167 1.81 -2.58 8.01
C VAL A 167 1.88 -1.61 9.19
N VAL A 168 2.93 -0.78 9.24
CA VAL A 168 3.10 0.24 10.28
C VAL A 168 1.97 1.27 10.24
N SER A 169 1.56 1.72 9.07
CA SER A 169 0.43 2.66 8.93
C SER A 169 -0.87 2.07 9.47
N ASP A 170 -1.20 0.83 9.11
CA ASP A 170 -2.40 0.14 9.58
C ASP A 170 -2.36 -0.07 11.11
N TRP A 171 -1.21 -0.45 11.67
CA TRP A 171 -1.05 -0.54 13.13
C TRP A 171 -1.28 0.80 13.84
N LEU A 172 -0.80 1.91 13.28
CA LEU A 172 -1.05 3.24 13.82
C LEU A 172 -2.53 3.66 13.72
N ILE A 173 -3.25 3.20 12.70
CA ILE A 173 -4.71 3.38 12.64
C ILE A 173 -5.38 2.56 13.74
N PHE A 174 -4.98 1.30 13.90
CA PHE A 174 -5.59 0.39 14.88
C PHE A 174 -5.34 0.80 16.32
N SER A 175 -4.20 1.42 16.62
CA SER A 175 -3.94 1.96 17.96
C SER A 175 -4.94 3.04 18.39
N ARG A 176 -5.56 3.75 17.45
CA ARG A 176 -6.62 4.73 17.76
C ARG A 176 -7.94 4.10 18.18
N LEU A 177 -8.14 2.82 17.87
CA LEU A 177 -9.42 2.12 18.07
C LEU A 177 -9.46 1.33 19.37
N GLY A 178 -8.29 0.91 19.84
CA GLY A 178 -8.18 0.07 21.02
C GLY A 178 -7.75 0.82 22.28
N PRO A 179 -7.33 0.09 23.32
CA PRO A 179 -7.01 0.66 24.63
C PRO A 179 -5.66 1.39 24.67
N TYR A 180 -4.85 1.29 23.62
CA TYR A 180 -3.49 1.85 23.57
C TYR A 180 -3.39 2.94 22.51
N ASP A 181 -3.65 4.19 22.90
CA ASP A 181 -3.42 5.32 22.00
C ASP A 181 -1.93 5.67 21.94
N LEU A 182 -1.35 5.56 20.73
CA LEU A 182 0.05 5.89 20.45
C LEU A 182 0.26 7.36 20.07
N ALA A 183 -0.73 8.23 20.34
CA ALA A 183 -0.62 9.66 20.10
C ALA A 183 0.70 10.25 20.64
N PRO A 184 1.34 11.18 19.89
CA PRO A 184 0.86 11.79 18.64
C PRO A 184 1.27 11.02 17.37
N LEU A 185 1.82 9.80 17.48
CA LEU A 185 2.40 9.10 16.34
C LEU A 185 1.40 8.83 15.20
N PRO A 186 0.15 8.38 15.46
CA PRO A 186 -0.80 8.16 14.39
C PRO A 186 -1.08 9.43 13.56
N ASP A 187 -1.20 10.60 14.20
CA ASP A 187 -1.52 11.86 13.52
C ASP A 187 -0.41 12.31 12.58
N LEU A 188 0.84 11.98 12.92
CA LEU A 188 2.00 12.38 12.14
C LEU A 188 2.40 11.34 11.10
N LEU A 189 2.22 10.05 11.40
CA LEU A 189 2.89 8.98 10.66
C LEU A 189 1.97 8.08 9.83
N VAL A 190 0.65 8.05 10.07
CA VAL A 190 -0.27 7.21 9.27
C VAL A 190 -0.15 7.54 7.78
N TRP A 191 -0.34 8.81 7.41
CA TRP A 191 -0.31 9.22 5.99
C TRP A 191 1.07 9.07 5.34
N PRO A 192 2.18 9.58 5.92
CA PRO A 192 3.50 9.43 5.31
C PRO A 192 3.93 7.98 5.13
N THR A 193 3.72 7.12 6.14
CA THR A 193 4.12 5.71 6.05
C THR A 193 3.28 4.97 5.01
N TYR A 194 1.97 5.19 4.98
CA TYR A 194 1.07 4.63 3.96
C TYR A 194 1.50 5.03 2.55
N TYR A 195 1.57 6.34 2.28
CA TYR A 195 1.80 6.81 0.92
C TYR A 195 3.21 6.47 0.42
N VAL A 196 4.24 6.64 1.27
CA VAL A 196 5.61 6.22 0.91
C VAL A 196 5.66 4.72 0.66
N GLY A 197 4.95 3.93 1.46
CA GLY A 197 4.81 2.49 1.25
C GLY A 197 4.24 2.15 -0.13
N GLN A 198 3.09 2.73 -0.47
CA GLN A 198 2.44 2.57 -1.77
C GLN A 198 3.32 3.02 -2.94
N PHE A 199 4.00 4.16 -2.80
CA PHE A 199 4.90 4.70 -3.81
C PHE A 199 6.11 3.77 -4.06
N LEU A 200 6.73 3.25 -3.00
CA LEU A 200 7.84 2.31 -3.10
C LEU A 200 7.39 0.98 -3.75
N ILE A 201 6.22 0.47 -3.37
CA ILE A 201 5.62 -0.73 -3.98
C ILE A 201 5.39 -0.50 -5.48
N ALA A 202 4.66 0.57 -5.85
CA ALA A 202 4.34 0.90 -7.23
C ALA A 202 5.59 1.06 -8.11
N THR A 203 6.56 1.84 -7.66
CA THR A 203 7.79 2.07 -8.43
C THR A 203 8.68 0.82 -8.48
N GLY A 204 8.77 0.05 -7.40
CA GLY A 204 9.53 -1.20 -7.33
C GLY A 204 8.97 -2.27 -8.27
N VAL A 205 7.67 -2.55 -8.20
CA VAL A 205 6.99 -3.53 -9.05
C VAL A 205 7.10 -3.15 -10.53
N VAL A 206 6.74 -1.93 -10.89
CA VAL A 206 6.74 -1.47 -12.28
C VAL A 206 8.14 -1.53 -12.89
N GLN A 207 9.19 -1.13 -12.15
CA GLN A 207 10.55 -1.19 -12.67
C GLN A 207 11.02 -2.62 -12.90
N THR A 208 10.70 -3.56 -12.02
CA THR A 208 11.04 -4.98 -12.18
C THR A 208 10.29 -5.61 -13.35
N LEU A 209 8.98 -5.42 -13.45
CA LEU A 209 8.18 -5.96 -14.56
C LEU A 209 8.63 -5.45 -15.93
N ARG A 210 9.14 -4.22 -16.00
CA ARG A 210 9.71 -3.66 -17.23
C ARG A 210 11.07 -4.28 -17.59
N ARG A 211 11.83 -4.76 -16.61
CA ARG A 211 13.10 -5.47 -16.85
C ARG A 211 12.86 -6.88 -17.37
N PHE A 212 11.86 -7.60 -16.83
CA PHE A 212 11.50 -8.95 -17.32
C PHE A 212 11.00 -9.00 -18.77
N ARG A 213 10.78 -7.84 -19.40
CA ARG A 213 10.34 -7.72 -20.80
C ARG A 213 11.47 -7.43 -21.78
N ARG A 214 12.66 -7.11 -21.27
CA ARG A 214 13.86 -6.95 -22.08
C ARG A 214 14.59 -8.27 -22.08
#